data_AF-A0A813HXQ5-F1
#
_entry.id   AF-A0A813HXQ5-F1
#
_cell.length_a   1.000
_cell.length_b   1.000
_cell.length_c   1.000
_cell.angle_alpha   90.00
_cell.angle_beta   90.00
_cell.angle_gamma   90.00
#
_symmetry.space_group_name_H-M   'P 1'
#
loop_
_entity.id
_entity.type
_entity.pdbx_description
1 polymer ?
#
loop_
_entity_poly.entity_id
_entity_poly.type
_entity_poly.pdbx_seq_one_letter_code
_entity_poly.pdbx_strand_id
1 'polypeptide(L)'
;MLDKLGLDASLKGGLPVALKTKPGERGKFAEKTVEYAETVLMKHVAALVEKLVGMEGEATTRSQAVVDAEAALTTAAQVNDQSADALLAAENVLAEKSKELTATMRAEKALLPKSKQLNATLEVAKENLAEVQALAAKFESLCQSEGPATTAAVEEMKQMEPETVCTEDQAASVEA
;
A
#
# COMPACT_ATOMS: atom_id res chain seq x y z
N MET A 1 -16.30 20.58 62.66
CA MET A 1 -15.32 19.46 62.46
C MET A 1 -15.75 18.20 63.19
N LEU A 2 -16.20 18.29 64.45
CA LEU A 2 -16.67 17.13 65.24
C LEU A 2 -17.85 16.38 64.59
N ASP A 3 -18.64 17.03 63.74
CA ASP A 3 -19.75 16.40 63.01
C ASP A 3 -19.28 15.37 61.96
N LYS A 4 -18.10 15.57 61.38
CA LYS A 4 -17.53 14.65 60.38
C LYS A 4 -16.96 13.38 61.01
N LEU A 5 -16.68 13.41 62.32
CA LEU A 5 -16.16 12.28 63.08
C LEU A 5 -17.27 11.32 63.55
N GLY A 6 -18.55 11.63 63.27
CA GLY A 6 -19.66 10.77 63.68
C GLY A 6 -19.86 10.69 65.20
N LEU A 7 -19.39 11.69 65.96
CA LEU A 7 -19.54 11.72 67.41
C LEU A 7 -21.01 11.95 67.80
N ASP A 8 -21.47 11.24 68.83
CA ASP A 8 -22.82 11.44 69.38
C ASP A 8 -23.01 12.85 69.95
N ALA A 9 -24.25 13.37 69.91
CA ALA A 9 -24.56 14.71 70.40
C ALA A 9 -24.13 14.93 71.86
N SER A 10 -24.30 13.92 72.72
CA SER A 10 -23.88 13.97 74.12
C SER A 10 -22.37 14.09 74.28
N LEU A 11 -21.60 13.41 73.43
CA LEU A 11 -20.13 13.49 73.42
C LEU A 11 -19.65 14.83 72.89
N LYS A 12 -20.29 15.36 71.82
CA LYS A 12 -20.01 16.69 71.29
C LYS A 12 -20.25 17.78 72.34
N GLY A 13 -21.27 17.64 73.18
CA GLY A 13 -21.55 18.56 74.28
C GLY A 13 -20.61 18.39 75.49
N GLY A 14 -20.25 17.15 75.83
CA GLY A 14 -19.40 16.83 76.98
C GLY A 14 -17.90 17.10 76.76
N LEU A 15 -17.40 16.92 75.53
CA LEU A 15 -15.97 17.04 75.22
C LEU A 15 -15.41 18.45 75.48
N PRO A 16 -16.06 19.56 75.10
CA PRO A 16 -15.57 20.90 75.44
C PRO A 16 -15.48 21.17 76.94
N VAL A 17 -16.40 20.60 77.74
CA VAL A 17 -16.38 20.72 79.20
C VAL A 17 -15.22 19.91 79.77
N ALA A 18 -15.04 18.66 79.32
CA ALA A 18 -13.95 17.78 79.74
C ALA A 18 -12.56 18.36 79.41
N LEU A 19 -12.41 19.01 78.24
CA LEU A 19 -11.16 19.62 77.81
C LEU A 19 -10.83 20.91 78.58
N LYS A 20 -11.84 21.65 79.07
CA LYS A 20 -11.64 22.86 79.89
C LYS A 20 -11.24 22.55 81.34
N THR A 21 -11.61 21.38 81.86
CA THR A 21 -11.19 20.93 83.19
C THR A 21 -9.73 20.46 83.15
N LYS A 22 -8.93 20.87 84.15
CA LYS A 22 -7.52 20.43 84.28
C LYS A 22 -7.45 18.91 84.40
N PRO A 23 -6.46 18.24 83.78
CA PRO A 23 -6.38 16.77 83.79
C PRO A 23 -6.51 16.12 85.18
N GLY A 24 -5.92 16.69 86.23
CA GLY A 24 -6.03 16.17 87.60
C GLY A 24 -7.35 16.48 88.34
N GLU A 25 -8.20 17.34 87.77
CA GLU A 25 -9.52 17.70 88.32
C GLU A 25 -10.66 17.09 87.49
N ARG A 26 -10.35 16.34 86.42
CA ARG A 26 -11.37 15.66 85.59
C ARG A 26 -11.99 14.53 86.39
N GLY A 27 -13.32 14.52 86.49
CA GLY A 27 -14.03 13.34 86.97
C GLY A 27 -13.93 12.19 85.96
N LYS A 28 -14.20 10.95 86.41
CA LYS A 28 -14.16 9.72 85.59
C LYS A 28 -14.90 9.84 84.25
N PHE A 29 -16.03 10.55 84.23
CA PHE A 29 -16.79 10.79 83.01
C PHE A 29 -16.01 11.64 81.99
N ALA A 30 -15.36 12.71 82.45
CA ALA A 30 -14.56 13.59 81.59
C ALA A 30 -13.32 12.86 81.04
N GLU A 31 -12.68 12.01 81.84
CA GLU A 31 -11.59 11.14 81.37
C GLU A 31 -12.06 10.19 80.26
N LYS A 32 -13.16 9.47 80.49
CA LYS A 32 -13.73 8.54 79.49
C LYS A 32 -14.23 9.23 78.23
N THR A 33 -14.75 10.45 78.36
CA THR A 33 -15.16 11.31 77.23
C THR A 33 -13.95 11.62 76.34
N VAL A 34 -12.80 11.98 76.93
CA VAL A 34 -11.56 12.27 76.20
C VAL A 34 -11.00 10.99 75.56
N GLU A 35 -10.88 9.90 76.31
CA GLU A 35 -10.38 8.60 75.82
C GLU A 35 -11.20 8.08 74.62
N TYR A 36 -12.53 8.17 74.69
CA TYR A 36 -13.40 7.76 73.60
C TYR A 36 -13.26 8.70 72.39
N ALA A 37 -13.18 10.01 72.60
CA ALA A 37 -12.97 10.97 71.51
C ALA A 37 -11.61 10.75 70.81
N GLU A 38 -10.54 10.46 71.56
CA GLU A 38 -9.24 10.08 71.02
C GLU A 38 -9.33 8.80 70.19
N THR A 39 -10.02 7.78 70.71
CA THR A 39 -10.23 6.52 70.00
C THR A 39 -10.96 6.72 68.67
N VAL A 40 -12.04 7.53 68.66
CA VAL A 40 -12.79 7.83 67.43
C VAL A 40 -11.93 8.62 66.45
N LEU A 41 -11.16 9.60 66.93
CA LEU A 41 -10.24 10.36 66.09
C LEU A 41 -9.18 9.47 65.46
N MET A 42 -8.53 8.58 66.23
CA MET A 42 -7.54 7.64 65.71
C MET A 42 -8.13 6.71 64.65
N LYS A 43 -9.35 6.18 64.86
CA LYS A 43 -10.07 5.39 63.86
C LYS A 43 -10.32 6.17 62.58
N HIS A 44 -10.73 7.43 62.68
CA HIS A 44 -10.97 8.27 61.52
C HIS A 44 -9.66 8.57 60.76
N VAL A 45 -8.56 8.85 61.48
CA VAL A 45 -7.24 9.04 60.86
C VAL A 45 -6.80 7.77 60.13
N ALA A 46 -6.95 6.59 60.74
CA ALA A 46 -6.64 5.32 60.09
C ALA A 46 -7.47 5.11 58.79
N ALA A 47 -8.78 5.38 58.83
CA ALA A 47 -9.64 5.29 57.65
C ALA A 47 -9.23 6.28 56.54
N LEU A 48 -8.79 7.50 56.90
CA LEU A 48 -8.26 8.46 55.93
C LEU A 48 -6.95 7.98 55.30
N VAL A 49 -6.05 7.37 56.09
CA VAL A 49 -4.81 6.79 55.59
C VAL A 49 -5.09 5.64 54.63
N GLU A 50 -6.00 4.72 54.98
CA GLU A 50 -6.42 3.64 54.07
C GLU A 50 -7.00 4.18 52.77
N LYS A 51 -7.84 5.23 52.86
CA LYS A 51 -8.40 5.88 51.68
C LYS A 51 -7.32 6.53 50.82
N LEU A 52 -6.33 7.19 51.41
CA LEU A 52 -5.23 7.81 50.67
C LEU A 52 -4.41 6.74 49.93
N VAL A 53 -4.04 5.65 50.61
CA VAL A 53 -3.34 4.52 49.98
C VAL A 53 -4.15 3.92 48.84
N GLY A 54 -5.47 3.79 49.00
CA GLY A 54 -6.36 3.34 47.93
C GLY A 54 -6.37 4.28 46.72
N MET A 55 -6.41 5.60 46.96
CA MET A 55 -6.37 6.61 45.91
C MET A 55 -5.01 6.63 45.18
N GLU A 56 -3.90 6.42 45.88
CA GLU A 56 -2.56 6.32 45.27
C GLU A 56 -2.44 5.09 44.37
N GLY A 57 -2.98 3.95 44.81
CA GLY A 57 -3.04 2.72 44.00
C GLY A 57 -3.88 2.89 42.74
N GLU A 58 -5.04 3.54 42.85
CA GLU A 58 -5.90 3.85 41.71
C GLU A 58 -5.23 4.86 40.76
N ALA A 59 -4.58 5.90 41.28
CA ALA A 59 -3.85 6.88 40.48
C ALA A 59 -2.71 6.22 39.69
N THR A 60 -1.94 5.33 40.33
CA THR A 60 -0.87 4.56 39.67
C THR A 60 -1.43 3.69 38.54
N THR A 61 -2.52 2.96 38.81
CA THR A 61 -3.18 2.10 37.82
C THR A 61 -3.68 2.92 36.61
N ARG A 62 -4.32 4.06 36.86
CA ARG A 62 -4.81 4.95 35.79
C ARG A 62 -3.65 5.55 35.01
N SER A 63 -2.57 5.96 35.67
CA SER A 63 -1.38 6.48 35.00
C SER A 63 -0.76 5.43 34.07
N GLN A 64 -0.66 4.18 34.51
CA GLN A 64 -0.15 3.10 33.66
C GLN A 64 -1.07 2.85 32.45
N ALA A 65 -2.39 2.83 32.68
CA ALA A 65 -3.36 2.64 31.59
C ALA A 65 -3.28 3.75 30.53
N VAL A 66 -2.98 5.00 30.92
CA VAL A 66 -2.74 6.11 29.98
C VAL A 66 -1.48 5.87 29.15
N VAL A 67 -0.37 5.50 29.80
CA VAL A 67 0.90 5.18 29.10
C VAL A 67 0.71 4.05 28.09
N ASP A 68 0.01 2.98 28.49
CA ASP A 68 -0.26 1.84 27.62
C ASP A 68 -1.15 2.24 26.43
N ALA A 69 -2.16 3.08 26.67
CA ALA A 69 -3.03 3.60 25.62
C ALA A 69 -2.29 4.52 24.63
N GLU A 70 -1.40 5.38 25.10
CA GLU A 70 -0.57 6.24 24.26
C GLU A 70 0.41 5.43 23.40
N ALA A 71 1.00 4.36 23.96
CA ALA A 71 1.87 3.45 23.23
C ALA A 71 1.09 2.69 22.14
N ALA A 72 -0.12 2.21 22.47
CA ALA A 72 -1.00 1.55 21.51
C ALA A 72 -1.44 2.50 20.38
N LEU A 73 -1.79 3.75 20.71
CA LEU A 73 -2.16 4.78 19.74
C LEU A 73 -1.00 5.08 18.78
N THR A 74 0.22 5.25 19.31
CA THR A 74 1.42 5.48 18.51
C THR A 74 1.68 4.33 17.55
N THR A 75 1.56 3.10 18.01
CA THR A 75 1.73 1.90 17.17
C THR A 75 0.67 1.84 16.07
N ALA A 76 -0.60 2.11 16.41
CA ALA A 76 -1.69 2.12 15.44
C ALA A 76 -1.50 3.21 14.37
N ALA A 77 -1.04 4.41 14.76
CA ALA A 77 -0.72 5.49 13.84
C ALA A 77 0.38 5.08 12.84
N GLN A 78 1.47 4.49 13.32
CA GLN A 78 2.55 3.99 12.46
C GLN A 78 2.07 2.94 11.44
N VAL A 79 1.24 1.99 11.88
CA VAL A 79 0.67 0.96 10.98
C VAL A 79 -0.24 1.61 9.94
N ASN A 80 -1.04 2.60 10.32
CA ASN A 80 -1.91 3.32 9.41
C ASN A 80 -1.10 4.09 8.35
N ASP A 81 -0.05 4.80 8.77
CA ASP A 81 0.83 5.53 7.85
C ASP A 81 1.51 4.59 6.84
N GLN A 82 2.05 3.46 7.32
CA GLN A 82 2.62 2.42 6.45
C GLN A 82 1.59 1.85 5.45
N SER A 83 0.36 1.65 5.91
CA SER A 83 -0.73 1.15 5.06
C SER A 83 -1.13 2.17 3.99
N ALA A 84 -1.15 3.47 4.34
CA ALA A 84 -1.41 4.56 3.41
C ALA A 84 -0.31 4.66 2.34
N ASP A 85 0.97 4.58 2.73
CA ASP A 85 2.09 4.57 1.81
C ASP A 85 2.04 3.38 0.84
N ALA A 86 1.71 2.19 1.36
CA ALA A 86 1.56 0.98 0.55
C ALA A 86 0.40 1.10 -0.45
N LEU A 87 -0.72 1.70 -0.05
CA LEU A 87 -1.86 1.96 -0.93
C LEU A 87 -1.47 2.93 -2.05
N LEU A 88 -0.81 4.04 -1.72
CA LEU A 88 -0.35 5.02 -2.72
C LEU A 88 0.63 4.38 -3.72
N ALA A 89 1.55 3.53 -3.25
CA ALA A 89 2.44 2.79 -4.12
C ALA A 89 1.68 1.85 -5.07
N ALA A 90 0.67 1.13 -4.57
CA ALA A 90 -0.17 0.25 -5.36
C ALA A 90 -1.00 1.02 -6.42
N GLU A 91 -1.57 2.17 -6.05
CA GLU A 91 -2.31 3.05 -6.96
C GLU A 91 -1.42 3.58 -8.10
N ASN A 92 -0.18 3.96 -7.78
CA ASN A 92 0.79 4.40 -8.80
C ASN A 92 1.12 3.27 -9.77
N VAL A 93 1.35 2.05 -9.29
CA VAL A 93 1.58 0.88 -10.15
C VAL A 93 0.37 0.60 -11.03
N LEU A 94 -0.85 0.64 -10.46
CA LEU A 94 -2.08 0.44 -11.21
C LEU A 94 -2.27 1.50 -12.30
N ALA A 95 -1.94 2.76 -12.02
CA ALA A 95 -2.01 3.85 -12.99
C ALA A 95 -1.06 3.62 -14.17
N GLU A 96 0.18 3.22 -13.92
CA GLU A 96 1.15 2.91 -14.99
C GLU A 96 0.72 1.69 -15.80
N LYS A 97 0.25 0.61 -15.16
CA LYS A 97 -0.28 -0.56 -15.88
C LYS A 97 -1.53 -0.25 -16.69
N SER A 98 -2.37 0.65 -16.22
CA SER A 98 -3.52 1.13 -16.98
C SER A 98 -3.08 1.92 -18.22
N LYS A 99 -2.06 2.76 -18.10
CA LYS A 99 -1.47 3.47 -19.25
C LYS A 99 -0.89 2.48 -20.27
N GLU A 100 -0.08 1.52 -19.81
CA GLU A 100 0.48 0.46 -20.67
C GLU A 100 -0.63 -0.30 -21.41
N LEU A 101 -1.67 -0.75 -20.70
CA LEU A 101 -2.82 -1.46 -21.28
C LEU A 101 -3.52 -0.62 -22.34
N THR A 102 -3.78 0.66 -22.07
CA THR A 102 -4.43 1.52 -23.07
C THR A 102 -3.55 1.76 -24.30
N ALA A 103 -2.22 1.80 -24.13
CA ALA A 103 -1.28 1.91 -25.24
C ALA A 103 -1.25 0.63 -26.09
N THR A 104 -1.21 -0.55 -25.47
CA THR A 104 -1.23 -1.84 -26.19
C THR A 104 -2.54 -2.04 -26.93
N MET A 105 -3.69 -1.71 -26.31
CA MET A 105 -4.99 -1.74 -26.99
C MET A 105 -5.05 -0.81 -28.22
N ARG A 106 -4.41 0.36 -28.15
CA ARG A 106 -4.32 1.26 -29.32
C ARG A 106 -3.44 0.68 -30.41
N ALA A 107 -2.28 0.11 -30.04
CA ALA A 107 -1.37 -0.52 -30.99
C ALA A 107 -2.04 -1.72 -31.70
N GLU A 108 -2.75 -2.57 -30.94
CA GLU A 108 -3.51 -3.70 -31.48
C GLU A 108 -4.58 -3.23 -32.48
N LYS A 109 -5.38 -2.21 -32.12
CA LYS A 109 -6.37 -1.62 -33.03
C LYS A 109 -5.74 -1.05 -34.30
N ALA A 110 -4.53 -0.50 -34.23
CA ALA A 110 -3.81 0.02 -35.38
C ALA A 110 -3.23 -1.07 -36.29
N LEU A 111 -2.97 -2.28 -35.76
CA LEU A 111 -2.51 -3.43 -36.55
C LEU A 111 -3.63 -4.10 -37.34
N LEU A 112 -4.87 -4.02 -36.86
CA LEU A 112 -6.05 -4.60 -37.53
C LEU A 112 -6.19 -4.19 -39.01
N PRO A 113 -6.15 -2.90 -39.40
CA PRO A 113 -6.24 -2.52 -40.82
C PRO A 113 -5.03 -2.99 -41.64
N LYS A 114 -3.80 -2.97 -41.07
CA LYS A 114 -2.60 -3.46 -41.76
C LYS A 114 -2.69 -4.96 -42.05
N SER A 115 -3.18 -5.74 -41.10
CA SER A 115 -3.45 -7.16 -41.30
C SER A 115 -4.45 -7.40 -42.43
N LYS A 116 -5.55 -6.64 -42.48
CA LYS A 116 -6.52 -6.70 -43.59
C LYS A 116 -5.89 -6.35 -44.94
N GLN A 117 -5.06 -5.31 -44.99
CA GLN A 117 -4.37 -4.90 -46.22
C GLN A 117 -3.38 -5.97 -46.69
N LEU A 118 -2.56 -6.51 -45.80
CA LEU A 118 -1.60 -7.57 -46.13
C LEU A 118 -2.31 -8.84 -46.62
N ASN A 119 -3.41 -9.23 -45.98
CA ASN A 119 -4.23 -10.35 -46.45
C ASN A 119 -4.78 -10.08 -47.86
N ALA A 120 -5.27 -8.88 -48.14
CA ALA A 120 -5.74 -8.53 -49.48
C ALA A 120 -4.62 -8.58 -50.53
N THR A 121 -3.43 -8.05 -50.22
CA THR A 121 -2.26 -8.11 -51.11
C THR A 121 -1.80 -9.55 -51.34
N LEU A 122 -1.86 -10.40 -50.32
CA LEU A 122 -1.49 -11.81 -50.40
C LEU A 122 -2.42 -12.57 -51.34
N GLU A 123 -3.73 -12.35 -51.27
CA GLU A 123 -4.69 -12.98 -52.19
C GLU A 123 -4.44 -12.54 -53.65
N VAL A 124 -4.20 -11.25 -53.91
CA VAL A 124 -3.83 -10.76 -55.26
C VAL A 124 -2.52 -11.39 -55.74
N ALA A 125 -1.52 -11.51 -54.88
CA ALA A 125 -0.24 -12.13 -55.25
C ALA A 125 -0.40 -13.63 -55.59
N LYS A 126 -1.28 -14.35 -54.90
CA LYS A 126 -1.62 -15.75 -55.23
C LYS A 126 -2.29 -15.86 -56.58
N GLU A 127 -3.23 -14.97 -56.90
CA GLU A 127 -3.89 -14.91 -58.21
C GLU A 127 -2.86 -14.69 -59.33
N ASN A 128 -2.01 -13.68 -59.17
CA ASN A 128 -0.93 -13.40 -60.14
C ASN A 128 0.03 -14.58 -60.32
N LEU A 129 0.39 -15.27 -59.23
CA LEU A 129 1.25 -16.45 -59.31
C LEU A 129 0.58 -17.58 -60.09
N ALA A 130 -0.71 -17.82 -59.86
CA ALA A 130 -1.48 -18.83 -60.59
C ALA A 130 -1.54 -18.53 -62.09
N GLU A 131 -1.67 -17.25 -62.47
CA GLU A 131 -1.62 -16.81 -63.87
C GLU A 131 -0.26 -17.08 -64.52
N VAL A 132 0.84 -16.71 -63.84
CA VAL A 132 2.20 -16.95 -64.32
C VAL A 132 2.48 -18.44 -64.47
N GLN A 133 2.04 -19.26 -63.50
CA GLN A 133 2.16 -20.71 -63.59
C GLN A 133 1.38 -21.28 -64.79
N ALA A 134 0.17 -20.77 -65.05
CA ALA A 134 -0.60 -21.16 -66.23
C ALA A 134 0.08 -20.76 -67.55
N LEU A 135 0.72 -19.59 -67.61
CA LEU A 135 1.52 -19.14 -68.76
C LEU A 135 2.75 -20.02 -68.97
N ALA A 136 3.48 -20.35 -67.91
CA ALA A 136 4.63 -21.25 -67.96
C ALA A 136 4.25 -22.64 -68.49
N ALA A 137 3.15 -23.22 -67.98
CA ALA A 137 2.65 -24.52 -68.46
C ALA A 137 2.28 -24.50 -69.95
N LYS A 138 1.70 -23.40 -70.45
CA LYS A 138 1.42 -23.20 -71.89
C LYS A 138 2.71 -23.14 -72.70
N PHE A 139 3.71 -22.39 -72.23
CA PHE A 139 5.01 -22.28 -72.89
C PHE A 139 5.74 -23.63 -72.98
N GLU A 140 5.79 -24.38 -71.87
CA GLU A 140 6.36 -25.73 -71.85
C GLU A 140 5.65 -26.67 -72.85
N SER A 141 4.33 -26.57 -72.97
CA SER A 141 3.55 -27.34 -73.95
C SER A 141 3.91 -26.98 -75.40
N LEU A 142 4.17 -25.70 -75.70
CA LEU A 142 4.62 -25.25 -77.02
C LEU A 142 6.01 -25.80 -77.35
N CYS A 143 6.96 -25.72 -76.41
CA CYS A 143 8.30 -26.28 -76.57
C CYS A 143 8.30 -27.80 -76.80
N GLN A 144 7.35 -28.54 -76.22
CA GLN A 144 7.21 -29.99 -76.47
C GLN A 144 6.56 -30.29 -77.84
N SER A 145 5.76 -29.36 -78.38
CA SER A 145 5.08 -29.53 -79.67
C SER A 145 5.97 -29.18 -80.88
N GLU A 146 6.91 -28.24 -80.73
CA GLU A 146 7.93 -27.91 -81.71
C GLU A 146 9.14 -28.87 -81.56
N GLY A 147 9.06 -30.03 -82.20
CA GLY A 147 10.18 -30.99 -82.22
C GLY A 147 11.51 -30.40 -82.74
N PRO A 148 12.65 -31.10 -82.52
CA PRO A 148 14.01 -30.56 -82.73
C PRO A 148 14.35 -30.40 -84.22
N ALA A 149 13.87 -29.33 -84.87
CA ALA A 149 14.06 -29.13 -86.30
C ALA A 149 15.01 -27.97 -86.69
N THR A 150 15.58 -27.21 -85.74
CA THR A 150 16.35 -26.01 -86.13
C THR A 150 17.55 -25.67 -85.24
N THR A 151 18.40 -26.65 -84.94
CA THR A 151 19.77 -26.44 -84.40
C THR A 151 20.78 -26.32 -85.56
N ALA A 152 20.72 -25.23 -86.34
CA ALA A 152 21.71 -25.00 -87.40
C ALA A 152 22.03 -23.53 -87.76
N ALA A 153 21.50 -22.51 -87.08
CA ALA A 153 21.66 -21.12 -87.58
C ALA A 153 21.79 -20.00 -86.54
N VAL A 154 22.45 -20.23 -85.40
CA VAL A 154 22.86 -19.13 -84.51
C VAL A 154 24.28 -19.37 -83.96
N GLU A 155 25.24 -19.36 -84.87
CA GLU A 155 26.67 -19.35 -84.58
C GLU A 155 27.31 -18.13 -85.27
N GLU A 156 26.70 -16.94 -85.20
CA GLU A 156 27.36 -15.71 -85.67
C GLU A 156 26.68 -14.41 -85.19
N MET A 157 26.98 -13.97 -83.96
CA MET A 157 26.95 -12.56 -83.51
C MET A 157 27.45 -12.53 -82.05
N LYS A 158 28.77 -12.53 -81.81
CA LYS A 158 29.68 -11.38 -81.90
C LYS A 158 29.49 -10.37 -80.76
N GLN A 159 30.42 -10.47 -79.80
CA GLN A 159 31.15 -9.38 -79.15
C GLN A 159 30.42 -8.04 -78.98
N MET A 160 30.05 -7.72 -77.73
CA MET A 160 30.18 -6.35 -77.23
C MET A 160 30.23 -6.36 -75.69
N GLU A 161 31.42 -6.13 -75.14
CA GLU A 161 31.61 -5.56 -73.81
C GLU A 161 30.89 -4.19 -73.75
N PRO A 162 30.37 -3.79 -72.58
CA PRO A 162 31.17 -2.97 -71.66
C PRO A 162 31.03 -3.44 -70.21
N GLU A 163 32.14 -3.57 -69.47
CA GLU A 163 32.78 -2.48 -68.71
C GLU A 163 31.87 -1.85 -67.65
N THR A 164 32.26 -2.07 -66.37
CA THR A 164 32.19 -1.16 -65.22
C THR A 164 30.79 -0.68 -64.77
N VAL A 165 30.42 -0.76 -63.49
CA VAL A 165 31.02 0.01 -62.39
C VAL A 165 30.70 -0.68 -61.05
N CYS A 166 31.76 -1.00 -60.31
CA CYS A 166 31.73 -1.05 -58.85
C CYS A 166 31.55 0.39 -58.33
N THR A 167 30.50 0.63 -57.55
CA THR A 167 30.55 1.65 -56.49
C THR A 167 30.15 1.00 -55.19
N GLU A 168 31.17 0.57 -54.46
CA GLU A 168 31.20 0.75 -53.01
C GLU A 168 30.95 2.22 -52.68
N ASP A 169 30.02 2.49 -51.77
CA ASP A 169 30.03 3.67 -50.90
C ASP A 169 29.25 3.26 -49.63
N GLN A 170 29.91 2.73 -48.61
CA GLN A 170 30.40 3.44 -47.42
C GLN A 170 29.39 4.35 -46.71
N ALA A 171 29.13 3.94 -45.46
CA ALA A 171 29.27 4.75 -44.25
C ALA A 171 28.12 5.66 -43.74
N ALA A 172 28.03 5.60 -42.40
CA ALA A 172 27.42 6.54 -41.45
C ALA A 172 25.87 6.53 -41.41
N SER A 173 25.19 6.39 -40.28
CA SER A 173 25.43 6.92 -38.91
C SER A 173 24.59 6.03 -37.94
N VAL A 174 25.04 5.43 -36.85
CA VAL A 174 25.56 5.97 -35.56
C VAL A 174 25.04 7.37 -35.22
N GLU A 175 24.08 7.42 -34.28
CA GLU A 175 23.66 8.52 -33.36
C GLU A 175 22.15 8.37 -33.15
N ALA A 176 21.57 8.28 -31.96
CA ALA A 176 22.03 8.32 -30.57
C ALA A 176 21.03 7.54 -29.70
#